data_AF-A0A7C1F2G8-F1
#
_entry.id   AF-A0A7C1F2G8-F1
#
_cell.length_a   1.000
_cell.length_b   1.000
_cell.length_c   1.000
_cell.angle_alpha   90.00
_cell.angle_beta   90.00
_cell.angle_gamma   90.00
#
_symmetry.space_group_name_H-M   'P 1'
#
loop_
_entity.id
_entity.type
_entity.pdbx_description
1 polymer ?
#
loop_
_entity_poly.entity_id
_entity_poly.type
_entity_poly.pdbx_seq_one_letter_code
_entity_poly.pdbx_strand_id
1 'polypeptide(L)' 'GINDFREYKYGGPCPPSGTHRYFFKLYALDRVMDLKDPISKKDLEKAMEGHIIAKAELIGLYSRKR' A
#
# COMPACT_ATOMS: atom_id res chain seq x y z
N GLY A 1 -8.55 -5.51 -2.45
CA GLY A 1 -8.12 -5.03 -1.12
C GLY A 1 -8.76 -3.71 -0.75
N ILE A 2 -9.12 -3.53 0.51
CA ILE A 2 -9.80 -2.32 1.05
C ILE A 2 -8.78 -1.36 1.69
N ASN A 3 -8.95 -0.05 1.48
CA ASN A 3 -8.10 0.98 2.07
C ASN A 3 -8.66 1.50 3.43
N ASP A 4 -7.91 2.36 4.12
CA ASP A 4 -8.34 2.95 5.40
C ASP A 4 -9.56 3.89 5.29
N PHE A 5 -9.85 4.41 4.09
CA PHE A 5 -11.09 5.13 3.77
C PHE A 5 -12.28 4.19 3.52
N ARG A 6 -12.09 2.88 3.65
CA ARG A 6 -13.07 1.81 3.39
C ARG A 6 -13.53 1.71 1.92
N GLU A 7 -12.65 2.05 1.00
CA GLU A 7 -12.91 1.98 -0.45
C GLU A 7 -11.97 0.97 -1.15
N TYR A 8 -12.38 0.44 -2.30
CA TYR A 8 -11.59 -0.46 -3.16
C TYR A 8 -10.78 0.26 -4.24
N LYS A 9 -10.48 1.55 -4.03
CA LYS A 9 -9.72 2.40 -4.96
C LYS A 9 -8.56 3.09 -4.25
N TYR A 10 -7.68 3.72 -5.03
CA TYR A 10 -6.65 4.60 -4.49
C TYR A 10 -7.27 5.88 -3.91
N GLY A 11 -7.02 6.16 -2.63
CA GLY A 11 -7.57 7.33 -1.92
C GLY A 11 -6.76 8.62 -2.03
N GLY A 12 -5.47 8.52 -2.37
CA GLY A 12 -4.61 9.69 -2.58
C GLY A 12 -4.17 10.47 -1.32
N PRO A 13 -3.25 11.45 -1.48
CA PRO A 13 -2.79 12.31 -0.39
C PRO A 13 -3.82 13.35 0.08
N CYS A 14 -4.15 13.35 1.39
CA CYS A 14 -4.92 14.41 2.03
C CYS A 14 -4.35 14.75 3.43
N PRO A 15 -3.14 15.33 3.52
CA PRO A 15 -2.53 15.66 4.81
C PRO A 15 -3.29 16.82 5.48
N PRO A 16 -3.65 16.71 6.78
CA PRO A 16 -4.34 17.78 7.50
C PRO A 16 -3.42 18.98 7.79
N SER A 17 -2.11 18.75 7.91
CA SER A 17 -1.09 19.78 8.10
C SER A 17 0.30 19.23 7.74
N GLY A 18 1.25 20.14 7.52
CA GLY A 18 2.65 19.78 7.25
C GLY A 18 2.89 19.04 5.93
N THR A 19 4.05 18.40 5.82
CA THR A 19 4.43 17.55 4.70
C THR A 19 4.38 16.09 5.14
N HIS A 20 3.54 15.29 4.50
CA HIS A 20 3.46 13.86 4.75
C HIS A 20 4.33 13.09 3.75
N ARG A 21 4.82 11.93 4.19
CA ARG A 21 5.56 10.96 3.37
C ARG A 21 4.62 9.83 2.95
N TYR A 22 4.53 9.57 1.66
CA TYR A 22 3.72 8.51 1.06
C TYR A 22 4.64 7.45 0.50
N PHE A 23 4.64 6.27 1.13
CA PHE A 23 5.47 5.14 0.76
C PHE A 23 4.72 4.25 -0.22
N PHE A 24 5.16 4.22 -1.47
CA PHE A 24 4.68 3.32 -2.50
C PHE A 24 5.60 2.11 -2.55
N LYS A 25 5.09 0.95 -2.17
CA LYS A 25 5.88 -0.30 -2.12
C LYS A 25 5.46 -1.21 -3.27
N LEU A 26 6.44 -1.72 -3.99
CA LEU A 26 6.27 -2.70 -5.05
C LEU A 26 6.99 -3.98 -4.65
N TYR A 27 6.30 -5.11 -4.78
CA TYR A 27 6.81 -6.43 -4.45
C TYR A 27 6.73 -7.32 -5.68
N ALA A 28 7.82 -8.02 -5.99
CA ALA A 28 7.82 -9.14 -6.92
C ALA A 28 7.72 -10.43 -6.12
N LEU A 29 6.81 -11.31 -6.52
CA LEU A 29 6.54 -12.58 -5.88
C LEU A 29 6.86 -13.73 -6.83
N ASP A 30 7.27 -14.87 -6.28
CA ASP A 30 7.55 -16.10 -7.04
C ASP A 30 6.30 -16.88 -7.45
N ARG A 31 5.11 -16.46 -6.98
CA ARG A 31 3.84 -17.14 -7.22
C ARG A 31 2.67 -16.19 -7.37
N VAL A 32 1.61 -16.70 -7.98
CA VAL A 32 0.26 -16.11 -7.90
C VAL A 32 -0.35 -16.48 -6.55
N MET A 33 -0.95 -15.50 -5.88
CA MET A 33 -1.66 -15.69 -4.62
C MET A 33 -3.16 -15.77 -4.88
N ASP A 34 -3.82 -16.73 -4.23
CA ASP A 34 -5.27 -16.79 -4.16
C ASP A 34 -5.74 -16.04 -2.90
N LEU A 35 -6.20 -14.81 -3.09
CA LEU A 35 -6.59 -13.91 -2.01
C LEU A 35 -8.11 -13.70 -2.02
N LYS A 36 -8.74 -13.78 -0.84
CA LYS A 36 -10.16 -13.48 -0.68
C LYS A 36 -10.37 -12.02 -0.32
N ASP A 37 -11.28 -11.34 -1.00
CA ASP A 37 -11.71 -9.99 -0.66
C ASP A 37 -12.81 -9.98 0.43
N PRO A 38 -12.87 -8.93 1.28
CA PRO A 38 -11.90 -7.84 1.39
C PRO A 38 -10.64 -8.27 2.14
N ILE A 39 -9.47 -8.05 1.53
CA ILE A 39 -8.18 -8.25 2.19
C ILE A 39 -7.63 -6.93 2.74
N SER A 40 -7.11 -6.98 3.98
CA SER A 40 -6.39 -5.87 4.60
C SER A 40 -4.92 -5.85 4.17
N LYS A 41 -4.25 -4.70 4.29
CA LYS A 41 -2.81 -4.61 4.06
C LYS A 41 -2.01 -5.61 4.91
N LYS A 42 -2.38 -5.76 6.19
CA LYS A 42 -1.66 -6.62 7.14
C LYS A 42 -1.75 -8.09 6.74
N ASP A 43 -2.92 -8.53 6.28
CA ASP A 43 -3.12 -9.92 5.86
C ASP A 43 -2.43 -10.19 4.53
N LEU A 44 -2.41 -9.20 3.62
CA LEU A 44 -1.62 -9.27 2.39
C LEU A 44 -0.11 -9.37 2.68
N GLU A 45 0.42 -8.55 3.58
CA GLU A 45 1.85 -8.58 3.97
C GLU A 45 2.25 -9.94 4.55
N LYS A 46 1.38 -10.56 5.35
CA LYS A 46 1.58 -11.93 5.84
C LYS A 46 1.53 -12.96 4.73
N ALA A 47 0.58 -12.87 3.80
CA ALA A 47 0.45 -13.81 2.70
C ALA A 47 1.64 -13.76 1.73
N MET A 48 2.29 -12.60 1.60
CA MET A 48 3.51 -12.42 0.80
C MET A 48 4.76 -12.95 1.50
N GLU A 49 4.75 -13.15 2.83
CA GLU A 49 5.94 -13.57 3.58
C GLU A 49 6.47 -14.91 3.06
N GLY A 50 7.80 -14.99 2.88
CA GLY A 50 8.45 -16.16 2.27
C GLY A 50 8.39 -16.24 0.74
N HIS A 51 7.59 -15.39 0.08
CA HIS A 51 7.41 -15.38 -1.38
C HIS A 51 7.97 -14.13 -2.09
N ILE A 52 8.51 -13.16 -1.34
CA ILE A 52 9.06 -11.92 -1.91
C ILE A 52 10.46 -12.18 -2.47
N ILE A 53 10.58 -12.10 -3.80
CA ILE A 53 11.88 -12.23 -4.51
C ILE A 53 12.57 -10.89 -4.76
N ALA A 54 11.79 -9.80 -4.85
CA ALA A 54 12.34 -8.44 -4.93
C ALA A 54 11.36 -7.42 -4.35
N LYS A 55 11.90 -6.28 -3.91
CA LYS A 55 11.13 -5.15 -3.41
C LYS A 55 11.69 -3.83 -3.94
N ALA A 56 10.81 -2.89 -4.23
CA ALA A 56 11.16 -1.51 -4.53
C ALA A 56 10.26 -0.57 -3.72
N GLU A 57 10.79 0.61 -3.38
CA GLU A 57 10.04 1.63 -2.66
C GLU A 57 10.28 3.00 -3.30
N LEU A 58 9.19 3.73 -3.50
CA LEU A 58 9.19 5.13 -3.89
C LEU A 58 8.55 5.94 -2.77
N ILE A 59 9.20 7.03 -2.37
CA ILE A 59 8.67 7.93 -1.35
C ILE A 59 8.25 9.24 -2.01
N GLY A 60 6.94 9.49 -2.03
CA GLY A 60 6.37 10.77 -2.45
C GLY A 60 6.19 11.71 -1.25
N LEU A 61 6.54 12.99 -1.42
CA LEU A 61 6.26 14.02 -0.43
C LEU A 61 5.08 14.86 -0.91
N TYR A 62 4.12 15.11 -0.04
CA TYR A 62 3.02 16.03 -0.35
C TYR A 62 2.65 16.88 0.86
N SER A 63 2.43 18.16 0.59
CA SER A 63 1.87 19.11 1.55
C SER A 63 0.70 19.81 0.86
N ARG A 64 -0.44 19.85 1.55
CA ARG A 64 -1.61 20.56 1.04
C ARG A 64 -1.40 22.06 1.32
N LYS A 65 -1.22 22.84 0.25
CA LYS A 65 -1.24 24.31 0.38
C LYS A 65 -2.65 24.72 0.85
N ARG A 66 -2.69 25.58 1.86
CA ARG A 66 -3.92 26.24 2.31
C ARG A 66 -4.30 27.33 1.32
#